data_AF-A0A3D4IE53-F1
#
_entry.id   AF-A0A3D4IE53-F1
#
_cell.length_a   1.000
_cell.length_b   1.000
_cell.length_c   1.000
_cell.angle_alpha   90.00
_cell.angle_beta   90.00
_cell.angle_gamma   90.00
#
_symmetry.space_group_name_H-M   'P 1'
#
loop_
_entity.id
_entity.type
_entity.pdbx_description
1 polymer ?
#
loop_
_entity_poly.entity_id
_entity_poly.type
_entity_poly.pdbx_seq_one_letter_code
_entity_poly.pdbx_strand_id
1 'polypeptide(L)'
;YFSGSGEVSIENDYIWVNQNVSGWSWEQLIKICHTKRTNLSAKGHYATPEIHFDKTREKGHPFAYHVYGTAITLAEVDCIRGTYEFDTVKIIHDGGNSMNHMVDIGQVEGGLIQGMGWMTMEEVVYDQQGKLRANALSTYKIPDIYAVPREIVVRFLDEAGPELALFKSKAVGEPPLMYGIGAYFAITNAITAFNPTTHLTYTAPMTPEKVLLALYSSSIP
;
A
#
# COMPACT_ATOMS: atom_id res chain seq x y z
N TYR A 1 -42.76 22.28 10.92
CA TYR A 1 -43.66 21.16 10.55
C TYR A 1 -43.40 20.79 9.09
N PHE A 2 -42.45 19.90 8.83
CA PHE A 2 -42.33 19.20 7.54
C PHE A 2 -42.80 17.77 7.76
N SER A 3 -44.11 17.56 7.58
CA SER A 3 -44.73 16.25 7.52
C SER A 3 -44.82 15.85 6.04
N GLY A 4 -43.77 15.22 5.56
CA GLY A 4 -43.68 14.69 4.20
C GLY A 4 -42.53 13.70 4.17
N SER A 5 -42.77 12.51 4.72
CA SER A 5 -41.81 11.41 4.83
C SER A 5 -41.65 10.70 3.48
N GLY A 6 -41.12 11.42 2.49
CA GLY A 6 -40.68 10.84 1.23
C GLY A 6 -39.16 10.81 1.18
N GLU A 7 -38.60 9.71 0.68
CA GLU A 7 -37.16 9.61 0.44
C GLU A 7 -36.81 10.48 -0.77
N VAL A 8 -35.94 11.48 -0.56
CA VAL A 8 -35.43 12.35 -1.62
C VAL A 8 -33.98 11.97 -1.88
N SER A 9 -33.65 11.58 -3.11
CA SER A 9 -32.28 11.28 -3.56
C SER A 9 -31.90 12.13 -4.77
N ILE A 10 -30.59 12.23 -5.01
CA ILE A 10 -30.01 12.90 -6.18
C ILE A 10 -29.21 11.85 -6.93
N GLU A 11 -29.63 11.53 -8.14
CA GLU A 11 -29.00 10.48 -8.96
C GLU A 11 -28.97 10.95 -10.41
N ASN A 12 -27.80 10.82 -11.05
CA ASN A 12 -27.56 11.21 -12.45
C ASN A 12 -28.04 12.65 -12.76
N ASP A 13 -27.75 13.61 -11.87
CA ASP A 13 -28.15 15.01 -11.98
C ASP A 13 -29.66 15.29 -11.94
N TYR A 14 -30.48 14.33 -11.50
CA TYR A 14 -31.93 14.51 -11.30
C TYR A 14 -32.34 14.29 -9.85
N ILE A 15 -33.42 14.97 -9.46
CA ILE A 15 -34.02 14.85 -8.13
C ILE A 15 -35.10 13.76 -8.17
N TRP A 16 -34.97 12.79 -7.29
CA TRP A 16 -35.91 11.67 -7.13
C TRP A 16 -36.72 11.86 -5.86
N VAL A 17 -38.00 11.51 -5.91
CA VAL A 17 -38.91 11.52 -4.76
C VAL A 17 -39.66 10.20 -4.75
N ASN A 18 -39.48 9.40 -3.70
CA ASN A 18 -40.09 8.07 -3.60
C ASN A 18 -39.83 7.21 -4.85
N GLN A 19 -38.56 7.15 -5.28
CA GLN A 19 -38.10 6.39 -6.45
C GLN A 19 -38.69 6.84 -7.80
N ASN A 20 -39.35 8.00 -7.86
CA ASN A 20 -39.83 8.60 -9.10
C ASN A 20 -39.06 9.88 -9.40
N VAL A 21 -38.68 10.07 -10.67
CA VAL A 21 -38.03 11.29 -11.13
C VAL A 21 -39.01 12.46 -10.99
N SER A 22 -38.63 13.48 -10.23
CA SER A 22 -39.49 14.65 -9.95
C SER A 22 -39.60 15.64 -11.12
N GLY A 23 -38.82 15.43 -12.19
CA GLY A 23 -38.72 16.32 -13.34
C GLY A 23 -37.79 17.53 -13.14
N TRP A 24 -37.19 17.67 -11.96
CA TRP A 24 -36.17 18.69 -11.70
C TRP A 24 -34.76 18.12 -11.85
N SER A 25 -33.93 18.86 -12.57
CA SER A 25 -32.46 18.68 -12.54
C SER A 25 -31.85 19.27 -11.28
N TRP A 26 -30.65 18.81 -10.94
CA TRP A 26 -29.81 19.35 -9.88
C TRP A 26 -29.58 20.86 -10.05
N GLU A 27 -29.27 21.33 -11.26
CA GLU A 27 -29.03 22.76 -11.52
C GLU A 27 -30.28 23.61 -11.32
N GLN A 28 -31.45 23.09 -11.71
CA GLN A 28 -32.73 23.78 -11.47
C GLN A 28 -33.01 23.88 -9.97
N LEU A 29 -32.80 22.80 -9.22
CA LEU A 29 -33.00 22.81 -7.76
C LEU A 29 -32.06 23.83 -7.09
N ILE A 30 -30.77 23.84 -7.44
CA ILE A 30 -29.80 24.78 -6.87
C ILE A 30 -30.18 26.24 -7.15
N LYS A 31 -30.60 26.56 -8.39
CA LYS A 31 -31.07 27.91 -8.73
C LYS A 31 -32.28 28.32 -7.89
N ILE A 32 -33.25 27.42 -7.72
CA ILE A 32 -34.44 27.66 -6.89
C ILE A 32 -34.05 27.90 -5.43
N CYS A 33 -33.17 27.05 -4.86
CA CYS A 33 -32.66 27.21 -3.49
C CYS A 33 -31.96 28.56 -3.30
N HIS A 34 -31.12 28.96 -4.25
CA HIS A 34 -30.45 30.26 -4.22
C HIS A 34 -31.45 31.44 -4.24
N THR A 35 -32.41 31.44 -5.17
CA THR A 35 -33.46 32.49 -5.23
C THR A 35 -34.29 32.54 -3.95
N LYS A 36 -34.51 31.39 -3.31
CA LYS A 36 -35.19 31.28 -2.02
C LYS A 36 -34.32 31.66 -0.82
N ARG A 37 -33.06 32.05 -1.04
CA ARG A 37 -32.06 32.37 -0.01
C ARG A 37 -31.85 31.21 0.98
N THR A 38 -31.97 29.98 0.49
CA THR A 38 -31.58 28.77 1.22
C THR A 38 -30.06 28.72 1.28
N ASN A 39 -29.49 28.47 2.46
CA ASN A 39 -28.05 28.33 2.61
C ASN A 39 -27.56 27.06 1.86
N LEU A 40 -26.56 27.23 0.99
CA LEU A 40 -25.92 26.17 0.21
C LEU A 40 -24.47 25.90 0.65
N SER A 41 -24.06 26.46 1.79
CA SER A 41 -22.76 26.21 2.41
C SER A 41 -22.91 25.30 3.63
N ALA A 42 -22.07 24.26 3.70
CA ALA A 42 -22.01 23.33 4.82
C ALA A 42 -20.55 23.13 5.26
N LYS A 43 -20.38 22.72 6.52
CA LYS A 43 -19.10 22.30 7.09
C LYS A 43 -19.24 20.86 7.56
N GLY A 44 -18.28 20.01 7.18
CA GLY A 44 -18.16 18.64 7.66
C GLY A 44 -16.96 18.50 8.59
N HIS A 45 -17.09 17.66 9.62
CA HIS A 45 -16.00 17.29 10.52
C HIS A 45 -16.16 15.82 10.92
N TYR A 46 -15.06 15.08 10.93
CA TYR A 46 -14.98 13.71 11.39
C TYR A 46 -13.73 13.55 12.25
N ALA A 47 -13.90 12.90 13.40
CA ALA A 47 -12.82 12.48 14.27
C ALA A 47 -13.00 10.98 14.52
N THR A 48 -11.98 10.18 14.21
CA THR A 48 -12.05 8.73 14.34
C THR A 48 -12.35 8.34 15.78
N PRO A 49 -13.46 7.62 16.04
CA PRO A 49 -13.85 7.26 17.39
C PRO A 49 -12.97 6.11 17.94
N GLU A 50 -13.08 5.86 19.25
CA GLU A 50 -12.54 4.66 19.91
C GLU A 50 -11.01 4.47 19.89
N ILE A 51 -10.24 5.51 19.56
CA ILE A 51 -8.77 5.49 19.63
C ILE A 51 -8.29 5.92 21.02
N HIS A 52 -7.52 5.07 21.69
CA HIS A 52 -6.82 5.39 22.95
C HIS A 52 -5.57 4.53 23.11
N PHE A 53 -4.46 5.09 23.58
CA PHE A 53 -3.24 4.31 23.83
C PHE A 53 -2.41 4.92 24.95
N ASP A 54 -2.19 4.15 26.02
CA ASP A 54 -1.28 4.51 27.10
C ASP A 54 0.16 4.11 26.70
N LYS A 55 0.95 5.11 26.30
CA LYS A 55 2.36 4.92 25.90
C LYS A 55 3.27 4.46 27.04
N THR A 56 2.91 4.69 28.30
CA THR A 56 3.75 4.29 29.44
C THR A 56 3.63 2.81 29.77
N ARG A 57 2.48 2.22 29.41
CA ARG A 57 2.15 0.80 29.64
C ARG A 57 2.10 -0.02 28.35
N GLU A 58 2.20 0.64 27.20
CA GLU A 58 2.03 0.06 25.86
C GLU A 58 0.71 -0.70 25.71
N LYS A 59 -0.38 -0.14 26.25
CA LYS A 59 -1.72 -0.77 26.23
C LYS A 59 -2.78 0.19 25.74
N GLY A 60 -3.70 -0.33 24.94
CA GLY A 60 -4.89 0.38 24.46
C GLY A 60 -5.32 -0.09 23.08
N HIS A 61 -6.13 0.74 22.44
CA HIS A 61 -6.66 0.59 21.08
C HIS A 61 -6.16 1.74 20.19
N PRO A 62 -4.93 1.68 19.66
CA PRO A 62 -4.31 2.78 18.91
C PRO A 62 -4.82 2.93 17.47
N PHE A 63 -5.41 1.89 16.90
CA PHE A 63 -5.84 1.85 15.49
C PHE A 63 -7.32 1.50 15.40
N ALA A 64 -8.08 2.16 14.53
CA ALA A 64 -9.50 1.89 14.34
C ALA A 64 -9.78 0.54 13.65
N TYR A 65 -8.85 0.09 12.81
CA TYR A 65 -8.86 -1.21 12.15
C TYR A 65 -7.45 -1.56 11.68
N HIS A 66 -7.27 -2.79 11.23
CA HIS A 66 -6.03 -3.27 10.63
C HIS A 66 -6.26 -3.66 9.16
N VAL A 67 -5.21 -3.54 8.37
CA VAL A 67 -5.15 -3.93 6.97
C VAL A 67 -4.28 -5.17 6.88
N TYR A 68 -4.78 -6.20 6.22
CA TYR A 68 -4.09 -7.47 6.09
C TYR A 68 -3.70 -7.76 4.63
N GLY A 69 -2.89 -8.79 4.47
CA GLY A 69 -2.68 -9.40 3.18
C GLY A 69 -1.45 -10.29 3.18
N THR A 70 -1.21 -10.92 2.05
CA THR A 70 -0.11 -11.85 1.87
C THR A 70 0.41 -11.76 0.44
N ALA A 71 1.71 -12.01 0.29
CA ALA A 71 2.37 -12.02 -1.00
C ALA A 71 3.27 -13.25 -1.13
N ILE A 72 3.32 -13.83 -2.32
CA ILE A 72 4.32 -14.81 -2.72
C ILE A 72 5.22 -14.14 -3.75
N THR A 73 6.52 -14.14 -3.48
CA THR A 73 7.56 -13.55 -4.34
C THR A 73 8.50 -14.65 -4.83
N LEU A 74 8.70 -14.73 -6.14
CA LEU A 74 9.66 -15.64 -6.77
C LEU A 74 10.85 -14.86 -7.32
N ALA A 75 12.06 -15.27 -6.94
CA ALA A 75 13.31 -14.68 -7.38
C ALA A 75 14.25 -15.74 -7.95
N GLU A 76 14.98 -15.39 -9.00
CA GLU A 76 16.08 -16.17 -9.56
C GLU A 76 17.40 -15.45 -9.24
N VAL A 77 18.37 -16.16 -8.64
CA VAL A 77 19.67 -15.61 -8.27
C VAL A 77 20.76 -16.22 -9.15
N ASP A 78 21.51 -15.36 -9.84
CA ASP A 78 22.75 -15.74 -10.52
C ASP A 78 23.84 -15.97 -9.46
N CYS A 79 24.12 -17.25 -9.19
CA CYS A 79 25.07 -17.62 -8.14
C CYS A 79 26.52 -17.24 -8.45
N ILE A 80 26.87 -16.93 -9.71
CA ILE A 80 28.22 -16.50 -10.11
C ILE A 80 28.39 -14.99 -9.90
N ARG A 81 27.35 -14.21 -10.19
CA ARG A 81 27.40 -12.73 -10.17
C ARG A 81 26.79 -12.10 -8.94
N GLY A 82 25.97 -12.83 -8.19
CA GLY A 82 25.16 -12.31 -7.08
C GLY A 82 24.01 -11.40 -7.52
N THR A 83 23.77 -11.27 -8.83
CA THR A 83 22.62 -10.54 -9.37
C THR A 83 21.36 -11.41 -9.30
N TYR A 84 20.19 -10.78 -9.39
CA TYR A 84 18.91 -11.48 -9.32
C TYR A 84 17.84 -10.77 -10.13
N GLU A 85 16.83 -11.54 -10.53
CA GLU A 85 15.62 -11.05 -11.18
C GLU A 85 14.39 -11.61 -10.45
N PHE A 86 13.26 -10.89 -10.57
CA PHE A 86 12.00 -11.31 -9.98
C PHE A 86 11.04 -11.79 -11.08
N ASP A 87 10.57 -13.03 -10.95
CA ASP A 87 9.68 -13.62 -11.95
C ASP A 87 8.23 -13.18 -11.74
N THR A 88 7.72 -13.39 -10.54
CA THR A 88 6.33 -13.13 -10.22
C THR A 88 6.17 -12.70 -8.77
N VAL A 89 5.25 -11.76 -8.55
CA VAL A 89 4.73 -11.44 -7.21
C VAL A 89 3.20 -11.56 -7.25
N LYS A 90 2.66 -12.42 -6.38
CA LYS A 90 1.22 -12.68 -6.29
C LYS A 90 0.70 -12.25 -4.93
N ILE A 91 -0.24 -11.31 -4.91
CA ILE A 91 -0.71 -10.60 -3.73
C ILE A 91 -2.21 -10.84 -3.53
N ILE A 92 -2.59 -11.17 -2.30
CA ILE A 92 -3.95 -10.97 -1.78
C ILE A 92 -3.91 -9.79 -0.80
N HIS A 93 -4.66 -8.73 -1.10
CA HIS A 93 -4.70 -7.51 -0.29
C HIS A 93 -6.10 -7.27 0.30
N ASP A 94 -6.19 -6.94 1.58
CA ASP A 94 -7.44 -6.61 2.24
C ASP A 94 -7.76 -5.11 2.07
N GLY A 95 -8.46 -4.79 0.98
CA GLY A 95 -8.90 -3.42 0.69
C GLY A 95 -10.24 -3.03 1.32
N GLY A 96 -10.90 -3.95 2.03
CA GLY A 96 -12.32 -3.83 2.35
C GLY A 96 -13.15 -3.59 1.07
N ASN A 97 -14.20 -2.78 1.19
CA ASN A 97 -14.97 -2.32 0.04
C ASN A 97 -14.27 -1.12 -0.62
N SER A 98 -13.40 -1.41 -1.59
CA SER A 98 -12.61 -0.42 -2.32
C SER A 98 -13.49 0.72 -2.86
N MET A 99 -13.05 1.96 -2.64
CA MET A 99 -13.71 3.14 -3.24
C MET A 99 -13.41 3.25 -4.74
N ASN A 100 -12.22 2.82 -5.16
CA ASN A 100 -11.81 2.79 -6.55
C ASN A 100 -10.72 1.73 -6.77
N HIS A 101 -11.13 0.60 -7.34
CA HIS A 101 -10.24 -0.54 -7.56
C HIS A 101 -9.01 -0.19 -8.40
N MET A 102 -9.11 0.69 -9.40
CA MET A 102 -7.97 1.03 -10.25
C MET A 102 -6.91 1.83 -9.50
N VAL A 103 -7.35 2.75 -8.63
CA VAL A 103 -6.43 3.52 -7.77
C VAL A 103 -5.77 2.61 -6.75
N ASP A 104 -6.55 1.71 -6.14
CA ASP A 104 -6.04 0.81 -5.11
C ASP A 104 -5.05 -0.21 -5.70
N ILE A 105 -5.29 -0.72 -6.91
CA ILE A 105 -4.32 -1.56 -7.64
C ILE A 105 -3.01 -0.79 -7.83
N GLY A 106 -3.07 0.46 -8.32
CA GLY A 106 -1.87 1.27 -8.52
C GLY A 106 -1.11 1.55 -7.23
N GLN A 107 -1.81 1.71 -6.10
CA GLN A 107 -1.18 1.84 -4.77
C GLN A 107 -0.50 0.54 -4.35
N VAL A 108 -1.13 -0.62 -4.57
CA VAL A 108 -0.54 -1.91 -4.24
C VAL A 108 0.72 -2.18 -5.08
N GLU A 109 0.66 -1.94 -6.38
CA GLU A 109 1.79 -2.09 -7.29
C GLU A 109 2.93 -1.13 -6.95
N GLY A 110 2.62 0.16 -6.78
CA GLY A 110 3.62 1.18 -6.43
C GLY A 110 4.27 0.92 -5.08
N GLY A 111 3.48 0.58 -4.06
CA GLY A 111 3.96 0.22 -2.73
C GLY A 111 4.84 -1.03 -2.75
N LEU A 112 4.42 -2.08 -3.47
CA LEU A 112 5.23 -3.28 -3.67
C LEU A 112 6.61 -2.92 -4.24
N ILE A 113 6.66 -2.20 -5.36
CA ILE A 113 7.93 -1.86 -6.02
C ILE A 113 8.80 -0.99 -5.13
N GLN A 114 8.22 0.01 -4.43
CA GLN A 114 8.96 0.82 -3.46
C GLN A 114 9.55 -0.04 -2.32
N GLY A 115 8.77 -0.99 -1.80
CA GLY A 115 9.24 -1.90 -0.76
C GLY A 115 10.34 -2.84 -1.25
N MET A 116 10.22 -3.32 -2.49
CA MET A 116 11.27 -4.11 -3.13
C MET A 116 12.55 -3.30 -3.28
N GLY A 117 12.46 -2.03 -3.69
CA GLY A 117 13.59 -1.11 -3.75
C GLY A 117 14.31 -0.97 -2.41
N TRP A 118 13.55 -0.67 -1.36
CA TRP A 118 14.02 -0.63 0.03
C TRP A 118 14.76 -1.91 0.47
N MET A 119 14.26 -3.08 0.06
CA MET A 119 14.83 -4.36 0.47
C MET A 119 16.02 -4.83 -0.37
N THR A 120 16.22 -4.29 -1.57
CA THR A 120 17.14 -4.89 -2.56
C THR A 120 18.24 -3.95 -3.05
N MET A 121 17.95 -2.65 -3.24
CA MET A 121 18.87 -1.76 -3.97
C MET A 121 19.04 -0.35 -3.40
N GLU A 122 18.07 0.14 -2.61
CA GLU A 122 18.08 1.49 -2.06
C GLU A 122 19.03 1.61 -0.85
N GLU A 123 20.32 1.77 -1.11
CA GLU A 123 21.36 1.84 -0.08
C GLU A 123 21.78 3.28 0.26
N VAL A 124 21.69 3.62 1.55
CA VAL A 124 22.14 4.90 2.08
C VAL A 124 23.58 4.76 2.58
N VAL A 125 24.53 5.36 1.86
CA VAL A 125 25.97 5.27 2.19
C VAL A 125 26.49 6.62 2.69
N TYR A 126 27.19 6.59 3.82
CA TYR A 126 27.93 7.73 4.38
C TYR A 126 29.44 7.45 4.34
N ASP A 127 30.26 8.49 4.16
CA ASP A 127 31.72 8.37 4.36
C ASP A 127 32.11 8.46 5.85
N GLN A 128 33.41 8.27 6.13
CA GLN A 128 33.96 8.28 7.48
C GLN A 128 33.77 9.62 8.22
N GLN A 129 33.48 10.70 7.48
CA GLN A 129 33.21 12.03 8.04
C GLN A 129 31.70 12.27 8.23
N GLY A 130 30.86 11.26 7.96
CA GLY A 130 29.41 11.34 8.10
C GLY A 130 28.72 12.06 6.93
N LYS A 131 29.39 12.27 5.80
CA LYS A 131 28.77 12.91 4.63
C LYS A 131 28.03 11.85 3.79
N LEU A 132 26.77 12.14 3.47
CA LEU A 132 25.95 11.30 2.59
C LEU A 132 26.55 11.25 1.18
N ARG A 133 26.88 10.03 0.72
CA ARG A 133 27.43 9.74 -0.60
C ARG A 133 26.35 9.38 -1.62
N ALA A 134 25.30 8.72 -1.16
CA ALA A 134 24.12 8.39 -1.95
C ALA A 134 23.14 9.57 -2.02
N ASN A 135 23.61 10.74 -2.47
CA ASN A 135 22.86 12.00 -2.44
C ASN A 135 22.29 12.44 -3.81
N ALA A 136 22.33 11.58 -4.83
CA ALA A 136 21.78 11.83 -6.16
C ALA A 136 21.23 10.54 -6.77
N LEU A 137 20.32 10.63 -7.76
CA LEU A 137 19.76 9.45 -8.46
C LEU A 137 20.84 8.60 -9.19
N SER A 138 22.00 9.18 -9.47
CA SER A 138 23.14 8.44 -10.01
C SER A 138 23.81 7.55 -8.96
N THR A 139 23.70 7.88 -7.67
CA THR A 139 24.36 7.19 -6.54
C THR A 139 23.40 6.53 -5.55
N TYR A 140 22.11 6.86 -5.60
CA TYR A 140 21.01 6.19 -4.88
C TYR A 140 20.07 5.57 -5.91
N LYS A 141 19.98 4.24 -5.91
CA LYS A 141 19.28 3.48 -6.95
C LYS A 141 17.90 3.06 -6.46
N ILE A 142 16.88 3.70 -7.02
CA ILE A 142 15.50 3.23 -6.94
C ILE A 142 15.22 2.18 -8.03
N PRO A 143 14.17 1.36 -7.90
CA PRO A 143 13.76 0.42 -8.94
C PRO A 143 13.51 1.12 -10.28
N ASP A 144 14.07 0.55 -11.34
CA ASP A 144 13.72 0.88 -12.73
C ASP A 144 12.90 -0.26 -13.35
N ILE A 145 12.61 -0.16 -14.64
CA ILE A 145 11.79 -1.16 -15.36
C ILE A 145 12.44 -2.54 -15.46
N TYR A 146 13.74 -2.68 -15.19
CA TYR A 146 14.44 -3.96 -15.19
C TYR A 146 14.49 -4.59 -13.80
N ALA A 147 14.24 -3.80 -12.75
CA ALA A 147 14.21 -4.27 -11.36
C ALA A 147 12.81 -4.73 -10.90
N VAL A 148 11.76 -4.48 -11.68
CA VAL A 148 10.38 -4.92 -11.35
C VAL A 148 10.16 -6.41 -11.71
N PRO A 149 9.23 -7.11 -11.01
CA PRO A 149 8.82 -8.45 -11.40
C PRO A 149 8.27 -8.51 -12.82
N ARG A 150 8.54 -9.61 -13.54
CA ARG A 150 7.98 -9.84 -14.89
C ARG A 150 6.44 -9.94 -14.86
N GLU A 151 5.88 -10.45 -13.77
CA GLU A 151 4.44 -10.51 -13.52
C GLU A 151 4.09 -10.02 -12.10
N ILE A 152 3.09 -9.15 -12.00
CA ILE A 152 2.48 -8.77 -10.72
C ILE A 152 1.00 -9.12 -10.80
N VAL A 153 0.52 -9.92 -9.84
CA VAL A 153 -0.90 -10.28 -9.73
C VAL A 153 -1.42 -9.76 -8.40
N VAL A 154 -2.36 -8.82 -8.46
CA VAL A 154 -3.06 -8.30 -7.27
C VAL A 154 -4.50 -8.77 -7.28
N ARG A 155 -4.95 -9.35 -6.17
CA ARG A 155 -6.36 -9.62 -5.91
C ARG A 155 -6.76 -9.03 -4.57
N PHE A 156 -7.96 -8.48 -4.48
CA PHE A 156 -8.51 -8.04 -3.21
C PHE A 156 -9.26 -9.16 -2.53
N LEU A 157 -9.18 -9.19 -1.20
CA LEU A 157 -9.99 -10.07 -0.37
C LEU A 157 -11.46 -9.66 -0.49
N ASP A 158 -12.35 -10.62 -0.75
CA ASP A 158 -13.79 -10.39 -0.85
C ASP A 158 -14.44 -10.39 0.54
N GLU A 159 -14.14 -9.35 1.32
CA GLU A 159 -14.68 -9.14 2.65
C GLU A 159 -15.10 -7.68 2.84
N ALA A 160 -16.26 -7.49 3.49
CA ALA A 160 -16.70 -6.15 3.87
C ALA A 160 -15.71 -5.56 4.87
N GLY A 161 -15.29 -4.31 4.64
CA GLY A 161 -14.43 -3.61 5.57
C GLY A 161 -15.15 -3.17 6.86
N PRO A 162 -14.46 -2.40 7.71
CA PRO A 162 -14.96 -2.04 9.03
C PRO A 162 -16.20 -1.15 8.95
N GLU A 163 -17.18 -1.37 9.83
CA GLU A 163 -18.45 -0.62 9.85
C GLU A 163 -18.27 0.90 9.99
N LEU A 164 -17.24 1.33 10.74
CA LEU A 164 -16.97 2.74 10.99
C LEU A 164 -16.16 3.41 9.88
N ALA A 165 -15.69 2.67 8.89
CA ALA A 165 -14.95 3.22 7.76
C ALA A 165 -15.91 3.71 6.67
N LEU A 166 -15.53 4.81 6.00
CA LEU A 166 -16.32 5.37 4.92
C LEU A 166 -16.51 4.31 3.81
N PHE A 167 -17.77 4.05 3.44
CA PHE A 167 -18.17 3.00 2.49
C PHE A 167 -17.63 1.60 2.82
N LYS A 168 -17.25 1.34 4.08
CA LYS A 168 -16.56 0.11 4.52
C LYS A 168 -15.25 -0.15 3.75
N SER A 169 -14.57 0.92 3.33
CA SER A 169 -13.24 0.85 2.70
C SER A 169 -12.11 0.67 3.73
N LYS A 170 -10.94 0.20 3.29
CA LYS A 170 -9.71 0.20 4.09
C LYS A 170 -8.61 1.01 3.41
N ALA A 171 -7.68 1.52 4.22
CA ALA A 171 -6.52 2.25 3.73
C ALA A 171 -5.56 1.35 2.93
N VAL A 172 -5.11 1.80 1.77
CA VAL A 172 -4.20 1.07 0.87
C VAL A 172 -2.85 1.76 0.67
N GLY A 173 -2.65 2.98 1.20
CA GLY A 173 -1.47 3.78 0.86
C GLY A 173 -0.13 3.19 1.35
N GLU A 174 -0.03 2.90 2.64
CA GLU A 174 1.21 2.40 3.25
C GLU A 174 1.31 0.86 3.33
N PRO A 175 0.22 0.10 3.62
CA PRO A 175 0.34 -1.34 3.86
C PRO A 175 1.03 -2.15 2.75
N PRO A 176 0.82 -1.86 1.44
CA PRO A 176 1.47 -2.62 0.37
C PRO A 176 3.00 -2.51 0.32
N LEU A 177 3.60 -1.48 0.92
CA LEU A 177 5.05 -1.35 1.05
C LEU A 177 5.69 -2.59 1.68
N MET A 178 4.97 -3.22 2.63
CA MET A 178 5.47 -4.37 3.38
C MET A 178 5.63 -5.62 2.52
N TYR A 179 4.98 -5.73 1.36
CA TYR A 179 5.16 -6.87 0.46
C TYR A 179 6.58 -6.94 -0.12
N GLY A 180 7.29 -5.82 -0.15
CA GLY A 180 8.71 -5.78 -0.53
C GLY A 180 9.61 -6.66 0.34
N ILE A 181 9.23 -6.92 1.59
CA ILE A 181 9.94 -7.86 2.48
C ILE A 181 10.00 -9.27 1.87
N GLY A 182 9.02 -9.66 1.04
CA GLY A 182 9.03 -10.91 0.30
C GLY A 182 10.23 -11.04 -0.66
N ALA A 183 10.68 -9.93 -1.26
CA ALA A 183 11.86 -9.93 -2.13
C ALA A 183 13.14 -10.25 -1.36
N TYR A 184 13.30 -9.66 -0.18
CA TYR A 184 14.39 -9.99 0.74
C TYR A 184 14.43 -11.49 1.02
N PHE A 185 13.31 -12.07 1.46
CA PHE A 185 13.26 -13.47 1.84
C PHE A 185 13.40 -14.44 0.66
N ALA A 186 12.88 -14.08 -0.52
CA ALA A 186 13.06 -14.87 -1.74
C ALA A 186 14.55 -15.00 -2.10
N ILE A 187 15.29 -13.88 -2.04
CA ILE A 187 16.73 -13.87 -2.28
C ILE A 187 17.47 -14.69 -1.21
N THR A 188 17.17 -14.49 0.07
CA THR A 188 17.84 -15.26 1.14
C THR A 188 17.58 -16.75 1.03
N ASN A 189 16.35 -17.15 0.65
CA ASN A 189 16.01 -18.54 0.43
C ASN A 189 16.81 -19.15 -0.72
N ALA A 190 16.98 -18.41 -1.83
CA ALA A 190 17.81 -18.85 -2.95
C ALA A 190 19.29 -19.00 -2.54
N ILE A 191 19.82 -18.07 -1.73
CA ILE A 191 21.18 -18.16 -1.19
C ILE A 191 21.34 -19.40 -0.31
N THR A 192 20.42 -19.65 0.62
CA THR A 192 20.47 -20.84 1.50
C THR A 192 20.30 -22.14 0.72
N ALA A 193 19.51 -22.14 -0.35
CA ALA A 193 19.39 -23.30 -1.23
C ALA A 193 20.71 -23.62 -1.96
N PHE A 194 21.47 -22.59 -2.37
CA PHE A 194 22.78 -22.74 -3.00
C PHE A 194 23.87 -23.14 -1.99
N ASN A 195 23.94 -22.46 -0.84
CA ASN A 195 24.90 -22.71 0.22
C ASN A 195 24.19 -22.90 1.56
N PRO A 196 23.85 -24.14 1.94
CA PRO A 196 23.15 -24.42 3.21
C PRO A 196 23.96 -24.10 4.46
N THR A 197 25.28 -23.88 4.33
CA THR A 197 26.19 -23.55 5.44
C THR A 197 26.45 -22.05 5.58
N THR A 198 25.81 -21.24 4.72
CA THR A 198 25.87 -19.78 4.76
C THR A 198 25.38 -19.28 6.11
N HIS A 199 26.06 -18.28 6.67
CA HIS A 199 25.59 -17.57 7.85
C HIS A 199 25.06 -16.21 7.43
N LEU A 200 23.76 -16.13 7.15
CA LEU A 200 23.11 -14.87 6.78
C LEU A 200 23.05 -13.92 7.98
N THR A 201 23.82 -12.84 7.92
CA THR A 201 23.56 -11.66 8.77
C THR A 201 22.36 -10.93 8.22
N TYR A 202 21.33 -10.67 9.03
CA TYR A 202 20.15 -9.92 8.60
C TYR A 202 20.52 -8.47 8.28
N THR A 203 20.73 -8.16 7.00
CA THR A 203 21.10 -6.83 6.52
C THR A 203 20.29 -6.47 5.28
N ALA A 204 19.60 -5.34 5.32
CA ALA A 204 18.95 -4.75 4.16
C ALA A 204 19.68 -3.45 3.77
N PRO A 205 19.68 -3.07 2.48
CA PRO A 205 19.17 -3.84 1.34
C PRO A 205 20.09 -5.02 0.97
N MET A 206 19.53 -6.07 0.36
CA MET A 206 20.26 -7.21 -0.23
C MET A 206 20.83 -6.85 -1.60
N THR A 207 21.82 -5.96 -1.63
CA THR A 207 22.50 -5.57 -2.87
C THR A 207 23.20 -6.77 -3.52
N PRO A 208 23.46 -6.75 -4.85
CA PRO A 208 24.17 -7.84 -5.51
C PRO A 208 25.53 -8.20 -4.87
N GLU A 209 26.23 -7.21 -4.31
CA GLU A 209 27.45 -7.43 -3.53
C GLU A 209 27.20 -8.30 -2.29
N LYS A 210 26.20 -7.93 -1.48
CA LYS A 210 25.84 -8.68 -0.27
C LYS A 210 25.33 -10.08 -0.59
N VAL A 211 24.57 -10.23 -1.68
CA VAL A 211 24.15 -11.54 -2.19
C VAL A 211 25.35 -12.39 -2.58
N LEU A 212 26.28 -11.85 -3.37
CA LEU A 212 27.49 -12.58 -3.79
C LEU A 212 28.33 -13.02 -2.59
N LEU A 213 28.56 -12.12 -1.63
CA LEU A 213 29.30 -12.45 -0.41
C LEU A 213 28.58 -13.52 0.42
N ALA A 214 27.25 -13.47 0.51
CA ALA A 214 26.47 -14.46 1.24
C ALA A 214 26.47 -15.84 0.58
N LEU A 215 26.42 -15.91 -0.77
CA LEU A 215 26.51 -17.16 -1.54
C LEU A 215 27.80 -17.93 -1.24
N TYR A 216 28.91 -17.22 -1.07
CA TYR A 216 30.24 -17.80 -0.86
C TYR A 216 30.80 -17.60 0.55
N SER A 217 29.97 -17.17 1.49
CA SER A 217 30.39 -17.10 2.89
C SER A 217 30.71 -18.50 3.40
N SER A 218 31.96 -18.71 3.82
CA SER A 218 32.33 -19.87 4.62
C SER A 218 31.81 -19.64 6.02
N SER A 219 31.37 -20.70 6.70
CA SER A 219 31.19 -20.66 8.14
C SER A 219 32.58 -20.35 8.72
N ILE A 220 32.80 -19.12 9.18
CA ILE A 220 34.01 -18.80 9.92
C ILE A 220 33.93 -19.69 11.17
N PRO A 221 34.86 -20.63 11.39
CA PRO A 221 34.88 -21.42 12.61
C PRO A 221 35.04 -20.53 13.85
#